data_AF-A0A151NLA3-F1
#
_entry.id   AF-A0A151NLA3-F1
#
_cell.length_a   1.000
_cell.length_b   1.000
_cell.length_c   1.000
_cell.angle_alpha   90.00
_cell.angle_beta   90.00
_cell.angle_gamma   90.00
#
_symmetry.space_group_name_H-M   'P 1'
#
loop_
_entity.id
_entity.type
_entity.pdbx_description
1 polymer ?
#
loop_
_entity_poly.entity_id
_entity_poly.type
_entity_poly.pdbx_seq_one_letter_code
_entity_poly.pdbx_strand_id
1 'polypeptide(L)'
;MPQPLPMDTQLALALLKLAMPASLCYISHHFGMGKVTTGEAFLEVCSALQDVLGHTVLWVHERLEVVAGFHNLGFPQCIGALDMTHIPIMLPPNGDCLYYS
;
A
#
# COMPACT_ATOMS: atom_id res chain seq x y z
N MET A 1 -9.38 24.03 -19.84
CA MET A 1 -8.54 23.15 -18.99
C MET A 1 -9.42 22.64 -17.86
N PRO A 2 -9.39 21.34 -17.50
CA PRO A 2 -10.14 20.86 -16.34
C PRO A 2 -9.64 21.59 -15.09
N GLN A 3 -10.56 21.98 -14.22
CA GLN A 3 -10.23 22.70 -12.99
C GLN A 3 -9.48 21.74 -12.05
N PRO A 4 -8.36 22.17 -11.44
CA PRO A 4 -7.66 21.36 -10.45
C PRO A 4 -8.59 20.96 -9.32
N LEU A 5 -8.46 19.72 -8.85
CA LEU A 5 -9.20 19.26 -7.69
C LEU A 5 -8.81 20.08 -6.46
N PRO A 6 -9.78 20.49 -5.61
CA PRO A 6 -9.45 21.14 -4.35
C PRO A 6 -8.57 20.23 -3.49
N MET A 7 -7.51 20.78 -2.89
CA MET A 7 -6.54 20.02 -2.09
C MET A 7 -7.21 19.22 -0.97
N ASP A 8 -8.20 19.82 -0.29
CA ASP A 8 -8.95 19.15 0.78
C ASP A 8 -9.69 17.90 0.29
N THR A 9 -10.15 17.93 -0.97
CA THR A 9 -10.83 16.78 -1.58
C THR A 9 -9.84 15.67 -1.92
N GLN A 10 -8.67 16.01 -2.47
CA GLN A 10 -7.61 15.03 -2.74
C GLN A 10 -7.15 14.36 -1.44
N LEU A 11 -6.95 15.14 -0.38
CA LEU A 11 -6.53 14.64 0.93
C LEU A 11 -7.60 13.73 1.55
N ALA A 12 -8.87 14.15 1.57
CA ALA A 12 -9.96 13.33 2.10
C ALA A 12 -10.10 12.00 1.34
N LEU A 13 -9.98 12.04 0.01
CA LEU A 13 -9.99 10.86 -0.85
C LEU A 13 -8.84 9.91 -0.51
N ALA A 14 -7.64 10.44 -0.35
CA ALA A 14 -6.47 9.63 -0.02
C ALA A 14 -6.56 9.01 1.37
N LEU A 15 -6.98 9.78 2.37
CA LEU A 15 -7.22 9.27 3.72
C LEU A 15 -8.28 8.18 3.74
N LEU A 16 -9.40 8.35 3.02
CA LEU A 16 -10.43 7.31 2.92
C LEU A 16 -9.88 6.03 2.26
N LYS A 17 -9.09 6.18 1.19
CA LYS A 17 -8.48 5.03 0.49
C LYS A 17 -7.45 4.29 1.35
N LEU A 18 -6.71 5.00 2.20
CA LEU A 18 -5.75 4.41 3.14
C LEU A 18 -6.44 3.77 4.35
N ALA A 19 -7.50 4.38 4.85
CA ALA A 19 -8.25 3.89 6.01
C ALA A 19 -9.11 2.65 5.71
N MET A 20 -9.52 2.48 4.44
CA MET A 20 -10.40 1.39 4.03
C MET A 20 -9.75 0.49 2.97
N PRO A 21 -9.88 -0.84 3.06
CA PRO A 21 -9.49 -1.77 2.00
C PRO A 21 -10.49 -1.76 0.82
N ALA A 22 -11.05 -0.59 0.49
CA ALA A 22 -11.98 -0.41 -0.61
C ALA A 22 -11.25 -0.28 -1.95
N SER A 23 -11.94 -0.69 -3.03
CA SER A 23 -11.43 -0.53 -4.39
C SER A 23 -11.40 0.93 -4.81
N LEU A 24 -10.49 1.30 -5.73
CA LEU A 24 -10.45 2.63 -6.31
C LEU A 24 -11.77 2.99 -7.03
N CYS A 25 -12.50 2.01 -7.59
CA CYS A 25 -13.80 2.25 -8.21
C CYS A 25 -14.84 2.73 -7.18
N TYR A 26 -14.85 2.12 -5.98
CA TYR A 26 -15.74 2.54 -4.89
C TYR A 26 -15.42 3.96 -4.43
N ILE A 27 -14.14 4.27 -4.22
CA ILE A 27 -13.69 5.61 -3.82
C ILE A 27 -14.04 6.64 -4.91
N SER A 28 -13.72 6.33 -6.17
CA SER A 28 -14.05 7.16 -7.34
C SER A 28 -15.54 7.48 -7.42
N HIS A 29 -16.40 6.49 -7.21
CA HIS A 29 -17.84 6.68 -7.16
C HIS A 29 -18.29 7.56 -5.98
N HIS A 30 -17.71 7.36 -4.79
CA HIS A 30 -18.03 8.15 -3.59
C HIS A 30 -17.71 9.64 -3.76
N PHE A 31 -16.66 9.98 -4.52
CA PHE A 31 -16.27 11.37 -4.80
C PHE A 31 -16.83 11.92 -6.12
N GLY A 32 -17.60 11.13 -6.88
CA GLY A 32 -18.13 11.55 -8.18
C GLY A 32 -17.05 11.79 -9.24
N MET A 33 -15.89 11.14 -9.10
CA MET A 33 -14.73 11.32 -9.97
C MET A 33 -14.52 10.14 -10.90
N GLY A 34 -13.75 10.35 -11.97
CA GLY A 34 -13.22 9.26 -12.79
C GLY A 34 -12.14 8.47 -12.05
N LYS A 35 -12.04 7.18 -12.35
CA LYS A 35 -11.07 6.28 -11.67
C LYS A 35 -9.62 6.73 -11.87
N VAL A 36 -9.29 7.23 -13.07
CA VAL A 36 -7.95 7.74 -13.38
C VAL A 36 -7.63 8.95 -12.51
N THR A 37 -8.50 9.95 -12.51
CA THR A 37 -8.36 11.17 -11.69
C THR A 37 -8.27 10.86 -10.19
N THR A 38 -9.09 9.91 -9.72
CA THR A 38 -9.04 9.41 -8.33
C THR A 38 -7.67 8.80 -8.01
N GLY A 39 -7.12 8.00 -8.92
CA GLY A 39 -5.81 7.37 -8.78
C GLY A 39 -4.67 8.38 -8.79
N GLU A 40 -4.71 9.36 -9.69
CA GLU A 40 -3.72 10.45 -9.76
C GLU A 40 -3.69 11.27 -8.47
N ALA A 41 -4.87 11.71 -8.00
CA ALA A 41 -5.00 12.44 -6.73
C ALA A 41 -4.51 11.62 -5.53
N PHE A 42 -4.83 10.32 -5.50
CA PHE A 42 -4.35 9.43 -4.45
C PHE A 42 -2.82 9.34 -4.43
N LEU A 43 -2.18 9.14 -5.60
CA LEU A 43 -0.73 9.02 -5.72
C LEU A 43 -0.02 10.34 -5.39
N GLU A 44 -0.57 11.47 -5.81
CA GLU A 44 -0.05 12.81 -5.50
C GLU A 44 0.03 13.03 -3.98
N VAL A 45 -1.07 12.76 -3.27
CA VAL A 45 -1.10 12.89 -1.80
C VAL A 45 -0.16 11.89 -1.13
N CYS A 46 -0.11 10.64 -1.59
CA CYS A 46 0.80 9.64 -1.03
C CYS A 46 2.27 10.02 -1.21
N SER A 47 2.63 10.58 -2.37
CA SER A 47 3.99 11.08 -2.63
C SER A 47 4.34 12.21 -1.66
N ALA A 48 3.44 13.19 -1.50
CA ALA A 48 3.67 14.29 -0.57
C ALA A 48 3.79 13.80 0.89
N LEU A 49 2.96 12.83 1.30
CA LEU A 49 3.07 12.21 2.62
C LEU A 49 4.39 11.46 2.79
N GLN A 50 4.86 10.75 1.75
CA GLN A 50 6.15 10.06 1.77
C GLN A 50 7.31 11.04 1.90
N ASP A 51 7.28 12.15 1.17
CA ASP A 51 8.34 13.17 1.22
C ASP A 51 8.43 13.84 2.60
N VAL A 52 7.29 14.06 3.26
CA VAL A 52 7.22 14.74 4.57
C VAL A 52 7.43 13.78 5.75
N LEU A 53 6.82 12.59 5.70
CA LEU A 53 6.74 11.66 6.83
C LEU A 53 7.54 10.37 6.65
N GLY A 54 8.02 10.07 5.44
CA GLY A 54 8.66 8.80 5.12
C GLY A 54 9.87 8.50 6.01
N HIS A 55 10.72 9.50 6.25
CA HIS A 55 11.89 9.34 7.12
C HIS A 55 11.54 9.16 8.61
N THR A 56 10.36 9.61 9.04
CA THR A 56 9.93 9.53 10.44
C THR A 56 9.21 8.22 10.74
N VAL A 57 8.42 7.72 9.79
CA VAL A 57 7.54 6.55 10.00
C VAL A 57 8.18 5.24 9.53
N LEU A 58 8.98 5.27 8.46
CA LEU A 58 9.57 4.05 7.85
C LEU A 58 11.04 3.83 8.25
N TRP A 59 11.47 4.42 9.36
CA TRP A 59 12.84 4.23 9.84
C TRP A 59 13.00 2.86 10.52
N VAL A 60 13.43 1.88 9.73
CA VAL A 60 13.91 0.60 10.25
C VAL A 60 15.32 0.82 10.82
N HIS A 61 15.43 0.91 12.15
CA HIS A 61 16.71 0.81 12.83
C HIS A 61 17.38 -0.53 12.46
N GLU A 62 18.71 -0.54 12.35
CA GLU A 62 19.48 -1.78 12.16
C GLU A 62 19.10 -2.58 10.89
N ARG A 63 18.84 -1.87 9.78
CA ARG A 63 18.49 -2.43 8.47
C ARG A 63 19.29 -3.68 8.07
N LEU A 64 20.60 -3.69 8.33
CA LEU A 64 21.47 -4.82 7.99
C LEU A 64 21.17 -6.07 8.84
N GLU A 65 20.92 -5.91 10.14
CA GLU A 65 20.53 -7.02 11.01
C GLU A 65 19.15 -7.56 10.65
N VAL A 66 18.21 -6.67 10.34
CA VAL A 66 16.87 -7.09 9.88
C VAL A 66 16.98 -7.90 8.59
N VAL A 67 17.73 -7.42 7.60
CA VAL A 67 17.95 -8.16 6.35
C VAL A 67 18.65 -9.50 6.58
N ALA A 68 19.63 -9.56 7.48
CA ALA A 68 20.31 -10.81 7.83
C ALA A 68 19.35 -11.80 8.53
N GLY A 69 18.51 -11.30 9.44
CA GLY A 69 17.48 -12.09 10.13
C GLY A 69 16.49 -12.70 9.13
N PHE A 70 15.94 -11.90 8.22
CA PHE A 70 15.03 -12.41 7.18
C PHE A 70 15.73 -13.36 6.21
N HIS A 71 16.99 -13.10 5.85
CA HIS A 71 17.77 -14.02 5.04
C HIS A 71 17.88 -15.40 5.70
N ASN A 72 18.13 -15.45 7.01
CA ASN A 72 18.17 -16.70 7.78
C ASN A 72 16.81 -17.41 7.86
N LEU A 73 15.72 -16.66 7.74
CA LEU A 73 14.34 -17.19 7.65
C LEU A 73 13.95 -17.63 6.23
N GLY A 74 14.85 -17.54 5.24
CA GLY A 74 14.58 -17.91 3.85
C GLY A 74 14.01 -16.78 2.97
N PHE A 75 13.99 -15.54 3.48
CA PHE A 75 13.53 -14.35 2.76
C PHE A 75 14.70 -13.39 2.50
N PRO A 76 15.60 -13.70 1.54
CA PRO A 76 16.71 -12.81 1.22
C PRO A 76 16.17 -11.44 0.76
N GLN A 77 16.90 -10.37 1.10
CA GLN A 77 16.57 -8.98 0.74
C GLN A 77 15.26 -8.43 1.33
N CYS A 78 14.71 -9.06 2.37
CA CYS A 78 13.55 -8.54 3.08
C CYS A 78 13.97 -7.62 4.24
N ILE A 79 13.37 -6.43 4.32
CA ILE A 79 13.67 -5.40 5.33
C ILE A 79 12.61 -5.33 6.44
N GLY A 80 11.60 -6.20 6.38
CA GLY A 80 10.44 -6.18 7.27
C GLY A 80 9.25 -6.89 6.66
N ALA A 81 8.30 -7.28 7.52
CA ALA A 81 6.99 -7.74 7.10
C ALA A 81 5.99 -6.61 7.31
N LEU A 82 5.29 -6.21 6.25
CA LEU A 82 4.10 -5.38 6.37
C LEU A 82 2.93 -6.35 6.57
N ASP A 83 2.33 -6.33 7.76
CA ASP A 83 1.08 -7.07 7.98
C ASP A 83 0.03 -6.51 7.00
N MET A 84 -0.33 -7.31 6.03
CA MET A 84 -1.33 -7.00 5.04
C MET A 84 -2.25 -8.19 5.02
N THR A 85 -3.53 -7.93 5.29
CA THR A 85 -4.68 -8.84 5.26
C THR A 85 -4.36 -10.20 4.66
N HIS A 86 -4.51 -11.27 5.43
CA HIS A 86 -4.34 -12.64 4.93
C HIS A 86 -5.23 -12.87 3.70
N ILE A 87 -4.64 -12.79 2.51
CA ILE A 87 -5.29 -13.19 1.26
C ILE A 87 -5.03 -14.69 1.12
N PRO A 88 -6.04 -15.56 1.30
CA PRO A 88 -5.85 -16.98 1.14
C PRO A 88 -5.43 -17.26 -0.31
N ILE A 89 -4.22 -17.79 -0.48
CA ILE A 89 -3.76 -18.30 -1.77
C ILE A 89 -4.48 -19.63 -2.00
N MET A 90 -5.40 -19.66 -2.97
CA MET A 90 -6.02 -20.91 -3.39
C MET A 90 -4.97 -21.75 -4.12
N LEU A 91 -4.79 -22.99 -3.65
CA LEU A 91 -3.91 -23.96 -4.29
C LEU A 91 -4.38 -24.20 -5.73
N PRO A 92 -3.49 -24.16 -6.74
CA PRO A 92 -3.85 -24.63 -8.06
C PRO A 92 -4.25 -26.12 -8.00
N PRO A 93 -5.11 -26.61 -8.91
CA PRO A 93 -5.71 -27.95 -8.82
C PRO A 93 -4.73 -29.13 -8.67
N ASN A 94 -3.46 -28.93 -9.03
CA ASN A 94 -2.40 -29.94 -9.04
C ASN A 94 -1.12 -29.48 -8.29
N GLY A 95 -1.19 -28.48 -7.42
CA GLY A 95 -0.01 -28.01 -6.68
C GLY A 95 0.22 -28.83 -5.42
N ASP A 96 1.38 -29.48 -5.27
CA ASP A 96 1.74 -30.11 -4.00
C ASP A 96 1.93 -29.03 -2.92
N CYS A 97 1.16 -29.15 -1.83
CA CYS A 97 1.11 -28.17 -0.76
C CYS A 97 2.32 -28.35 0.18
N LEU A 98 3.42 -27.62 -0.06
CA LEU A 98 4.63 -27.67 0.78
C LEU A 98 4.68 -26.58 1.88
N TYR A 99 3.65 -25.74 2.01
CA TYR A 99 3.72 -24.51 2.82
C TYR A 99 2.78 -24.44 4.03
N TYR A 100 2.05 -25.52 4.33
CA TYR A 100 1.32 -25.65 5.60
C TYR A 100 1.92 -26.83 6.37
N SER A 101 2.74 -26.52 7.39
CA SER A 101 3.16 -27.45 8.44
C SER A 101 2.30 -27.25 9.68
#